data_AF-A0A372JJN9-F1
#
_entry.id   AF-A0A372JJN9-F1
#
_cell.length_a   1.000
_cell.length_b   1.000
_cell.length_c   1.000
_cell.angle_alpha   90.00
_cell.angle_beta   90.00
_cell.angle_gamma   90.00
#
_symmetry.space_group_name_H-M   'P 1'
#
loop_
_entity.id
_entity.type
_entity.pdbx_description
1 polymer ?
#
loop_
_entity_poly.entity_id
_entity_poly.type
_entity_poly.pdbx_seq_one_letter_code
_entity_poly.pdbx_strand_id
1 'polypeptide(L)'
;MTAAISPFRWLSGNSALGEIFCVSFFRGLTPAEVLRRFGPEGATNRAMNMRDLWELVDEYTHLSRGGNGGGYVGVLQAGEWSVALEPLGWYAVLNQFWLRLSRGCEMVAVSRHDYAEDDFVHVIDGELFTRFSPRQSTHRWGRVPDALNPALSRAGLPTEDLDGVVSAAWDRSYGDRIARAFAVAAEVTGVTFTRELLDGPLLVGPVDQSPLSGPQPENV
;
A
#
# COMPACT_ATOMS: atom_id res chain seq x y z
N MET A 1 8.43 22.01 -5.37
CA MET A 1 8.23 20.68 -4.74
C MET A 1 6.95 19.96 -5.18
N THR A 2 6.04 20.60 -5.95
CA THR A 2 4.81 19.94 -6.46
C THR A 2 5.04 18.94 -7.60
N ALA A 3 6.18 19.04 -8.32
CA ALA A 3 6.48 18.16 -9.45
C ALA A 3 6.62 16.68 -9.06
N ALA A 4 7.25 16.39 -7.91
CA ALA A 4 7.51 15.03 -7.45
C ALA A 4 6.22 14.22 -7.20
N ILE A 5 5.14 14.90 -6.79
CA ILE A 5 3.85 14.25 -6.50
C ILE A 5 2.85 14.32 -7.65
N SER A 6 3.16 15.06 -8.72
CA SER A 6 2.24 15.27 -9.84
C SER A 6 1.68 13.96 -10.43
N PRO A 7 2.49 12.90 -10.62
CA PRO A 7 1.99 11.62 -11.13
C PRO A 7 1.00 10.91 -10.20
N PHE A 8 0.97 11.27 -8.91
CA PHE A 8 0.21 10.57 -7.87
C PHE A 8 -0.99 11.37 -7.35
N ARG A 9 -1.21 12.60 -7.84
CA ARG A 9 -2.33 13.45 -7.41
C ARG A 9 -3.71 12.86 -7.66
N TRP A 10 -3.82 11.91 -8.57
CA TRP A 10 -5.07 11.17 -8.81
C TRP A 10 -5.50 10.29 -7.62
N LEU A 11 -4.59 10.04 -6.67
CA LEU A 11 -4.82 9.31 -5.42
C LEU A 11 -5.27 10.20 -4.26
N SER A 12 -5.13 11.53 -4.41
CA SER A 12 -5.59 12.52 -3.42
C SER A 12 -7.11 12.74 -3.52
N GLY A 13 -7.75 13.17 -2.43
CA GLY A 13 -9.15 13.58 -2.43
C GLY A 13 -10.12 12.44 -2.78
N ASN A 14 -11.08 12.68 -3.68
CA ASN A 14 -12.02 11.66 -4.16
C ASN A 14 -11.37 10.80 -5.26
N SER A 15 -10.44 9.95 -4.85
CA SER A 15 -9.69 9.05 -5.72
C SER A 15 -10.61 8.01 -6.36
N ALA A 16 -10.27 7.56 -7.57
CA ALA A 16 -10.93 6.42 -8.21
C ALA A 16 -10.73 5.10 -7.44
N LEU A 17 -9.77 5.04 -6.52
CA LEU A 17 -9.57 3.91 -5.61
C LEU A 17 -10.42 4.01 -4.32
N GLY A 18 -11.19 5.09 -4.16
CA GLY A 18 -12.04 5.32 -2.99
C GLY A 18 -11.30 5.77 -1.73
N GLU A 19 -11.99 5.64 -0.61
CA GLU A 19 -11.59 6.13 0.72
C GLU A 19 -10.69 5.13 1.48
N ILE A 20 -10.71 3.86 1.06
CA ILE A 20 -9.92 2.77 1.65
C ILE A 20 -9.31 1.95 0.52
N PHE A 21 -7.98 1.85 0.50
CA PHE A 21 -7.26 0.95 -0.39
C PHE A 21 -5.83 0.73 0.10
N CYS A 22 -5.21 -0.33 -0.39
CA CYS A 22 -3.78 -0.59 -0.19
C CYS A 22 -3.13 -0.97 -1.51
N VAL A 23 -1.95 -0.42 -1.78
CA VAL A 23 -1.11 -0.79 -2.92
C VAL A 23 0.22 -1.28 -2.40
N SER A 24 0.62 -2.48 -2.81
CA SER A 24 1.88 -3.10 -2.43
C SER A 24 2.72 -3.48 -3.67
N PHE A 25 4.01 -3.26 -3.58
CA PHE A 25 5.01 -3.49 -4.62
C PHE A 25 5.90 -4.64 -4.15
N PHE A 26 6.08 -5.66 -4.98
CA PHE A 26 6.89 -6.84 -4.69
C PHE A 26 8.00 -6.99 -5.72
N ARG A 27 9.25 -6.94 -5.26
CA ARG A 27 10.41 -7.03 -6.16
C ARG A 27 10.68 -8.47 -6.57
N GLY A 28 10.92 -8.70 -7.87
CA GLY A 28 11.39 -9.98 -8.40
C GLY A 28 10.36 -11.11 -8.37
N LEU A 29 9.09 -10.80 -8.09
CA LEU A 29 7.98 -11.75 -8.13
C LEU A 29 7.08 -11.47 -9.32
N THR A 30 6.53 -12.53 -9.89
CA THR A 30 5.45 -12.49 -10.88
C THR A 30 4.09 -12.22 -10.22
N PRO A 31 3.07 -11.76 -10.97
CA PRO A 31 1.75 -11.50 -10.39
C PRO A 31 1.12 -12.75 -9.78
N ALA A 32 1.37 -13.92 -10.38
CA ALA A 32 0.89 -15.21 -9.88
C ALA A 32 1.61 -15.67 -8.61
N GLU A 33 2.88 -15.29 -8.41
CA GLU A 33 3.59 -15.53 -7.15
C GLU A 33 3.07 -14.63 -6.03
N VAL A 34 2.84 -13.35 -6.32
CA VAL A 34 2.24 -12.41 -5.37
C VAL A 34 0.85 -12.87 -4.98
N LEU A 35 0.00 -13.22 -5.94
CA LEU A 35 -1.39 -13.62 -5.66
C LEU A 35 -1.46 -14.85 -4.74
N ARG A 36 -0.58 -15.84 -4.95
CA ARG A 36 -0.46 -17.02 -4.07
C ARG A 36 -0.06 -16.68 -2.64
N ARG A 37 0.60 -15.54 -2.40
CA ARG A 37 0.93 -15.08 -1.04
C ARG A 37 -0.25 -14.43 -0.34
N PHE A 38 -1.18 -13.83 -1.09
CA PHE A 38 -2.42 -13.30 -0.53
C PHE A 38 -3.44 -14.40 -0.24
N GLY A 39 -3.58 -15.39 -1.11
CA GLY A 39 -4.49 -16.52 -0.95
C GLY A 39 -3.83 -17.82 -1.44
N PRO A 40 -3.22 -18.64 -0.55
CA PRO A 40 -2.51 -19.85 -0.94
C PRO A 40 -3.44 -20.99 -1.38
N GLU A 41 -4.71 -20.96 -0.98
CA GLU A 41 -5.72 -21.95 -1.34
C GLU A 41 -6.67 -21.40 -2.41
N GLY A 42 -6.68 -22.07 -3.56
CA GLY A 42 -7.81 -22.12 -4.50
C GLY A 42 -8.52 -20.81 -4.83
N ALA A 43 -8.04 -20.09 -5.83
CA ALA A 43 -8.93 -19.30 -6.66
C ALA A 43 -8.45 -19.23 -8.09
N THR A 44 -9.41 -19.22 -8.99
CA THR A 44 -9.21 -19.04 -10.42
C THR A 44 -8.47 -17.73 -10.69
N ASN A 45 -7.19 -17.86 -11.02
CA ASN A 45 -6.36 -16.85 -11.66
C ASN A 45 -7.05 -16.35 -12.92
N ARG A 46 -7.85 -15.27 -12.80
CA ARG A 46 -8.55 -14.68 -13.92
C ARG A 46 -7.97 -13.30 -14.18
N ALA A 47 -7.58 -13.09 -15.42
CA ALA A 47 -7.33 -11.75 -15.93
C ALA A 47 -8.66 -11.00 -15.95
N MET A 48 -8.73 -9.91 -15.19
CA MET A 48 -9.90 -9.07 -15.02
C MET A 48 -9.51 -7.61 -15.19
N ASN A 49 -10.45 -6.76 -15.59
CA ASN A 49 -10.23 -5.32 -15.56
C ASN A 49 -10.58 -4.75 -14.16
N MET A 50 -10.26 -3.48 -13.93
CA MET A 50 -10.55 -2.78 -12.67
C MET A 50 -12.04 -2.78 -12.29
N ARG A 51 -12.96 -2.66 -13.26
CA ARG A 51 -14.41 -2.68 -12.98
C ARG A 51 -14.83 -4.04 -12.46
N ASP A 52 -14.41 -5.13 -13.11
CA ASP A 52 -14.77 -6.49 -12.69
C ASP A 52 -14.23 -6.80 -11.28
N LEU A 53 -13.03 -6.30 -10.94
CA LEU A 53 -12.49 -6.39 -9.57
C LEU A 53 -13.37 -5.65 -8.56
N TRP A 54 -13.82 -4.43 -8.89
CA TRP A 54 -14.73 -3.67 -8.01
C TRP A 54 -16.08 -4.36 -7.81
N GLU A 55 -16.62 -5.04 -8.82
CA GLU A 55 -17.85 -5.82 -8.69
C GLU A 55 -17.70 -6.97 -7.68
N LEU A 56 -16.57 -7.69 -7.70
CA LEU A 56 -16.28 -8.73 -6.71
C LEU A 56 -16.12 -8.17 -5.29
N VAL A 57 -15.47 -7.01 -5.18
CA VAL A 57 -15.27 -6.31 -3.89
C VAL A 57 -16.60 -5.82 -3.33
N ASP A 58 -17.50 -5.27 -4.15
CA ASP A 58 -18.84 -4.83 -3.73
C ASP A 58 -19.69 -6.00 -3.25
N GLU A 59 -19.70 -7.11 -3.98
CA GLU A 59 -20.40 -8.33 -3.57
C GLU A 59 -19.86 -8.86 -2.22
N TYR A 60 -18.53 -8.95 -2.08
CA TYR A 60 -17.89 -9.43 -0.87
C TYR A 60 -18.17 -8.52 0.33
N THR A 61 -18.07 -7.20 0.15
CA THR A 61 -18.31 -6.24 1.23
C THR A 61 -19.76 -6.20 1.65
N HIS A 62 -20.70 -6.37 0.71
CA HIS A 62 -22.11 -6.55 1.04
C HIS A 62 -22.35 -7.79 1.92
N LEU A 63 -21.76 -8.93 1.54
CA LEU A 63 -21.90 -10.20 2.27
C LEU A 63 -21.23 -10.17 3.65
N SER A 64 -20.04 -9.57 3.75
CA SER A 64 -19.28 -9.47 5.01
C SER A 64 -19.67 -8.28 5.87
N ARG A 65 -20.61 -7.43 5.41
CA ARG A 65 -20.98 -6.15 6.03
C ARG A 65 -19.80 -5.19 6.23
N GLY A 66 -18.79 -5.30 5.36
CA GLY A 66 -17.59 -4.43 5.33
C GLY A 66 -16.56 -4.68 6.44
N GLY A 67 -16.83 -5.53 7.43
CA GLY A 67 -15.92 -5.74 8.57
C GLY A 67 -14.58 -6.40 8.22
N ASN A 68 -14.51 -7.03 7.06
CA ASN A 68 -13.37 -7.81 6.59
C ASN A 68 -12.67 -7.16 5.38
N GLY A 69 -12.91 -5.88 5.13
CA GLY A 69 -12.41 -5.19 3.95
C GLY A 69 -12.94 -5.78 2.64
N GLY A 70 -12.23 -5.56 1.53
CA GLY A 70 -12.68 -5.91 0.18
C GLY A 70 -12.54 -7.37 -0.23
N GLY A 71 -11.80 -8.19 0.52
CA GLY A 71 -11.69 -9.64 0.30
C GLY A 71 -10.94 -10.09 -0.97
N TYR A 72 -10.60 -9.18 -1.88
CA TYR A 72 -9.92 -9.46 -3.14
C TYR A 72 -8.73 -8.54 -3.40
N VAL A 73 -7.79 -9.03 -4.18
CA VAL A 73 -6.60 -8.30 -4.64
C VAL A 73 -6.44 -8.48 -6.15
N GLY A 74 -6.09 -7.40 -6.84
CA GLY A 74 -5.70 -7.43 -8.25
C GLY A 74 -4.20 -7.17 -8.39
N VAL A 75 -3.50 -7.98 -9.19
CA VAL A 75 -2.04 -7.90 -9.33
C VAL A 75 -1.64 -7.73 -10.79
N LEU A 76 -0.71 -6.82 -11.06
CA LEU A 76 -0.10 -6.59 -12.38
C LEU A 76 1.42 -6.55 -12.30
N GLN A 77 2.09 -6.72 -13.44
CA GLN A 77 3.55 -6.57 -13.53
C GLN A 77 3.90 -5.13 -13.97
N ALA A 78 4.89 -4.53 -13.31
CA ALA A 78 5.47 -3.22 -13.62
C ALA A 78 7.00 -3.27 -13.52
N GLY A 79 7.68 -3.55 -14.64
CA GLY A 79 9.14 -3.73 -14.65
C GLY A 79 9.58 -4.93 -13.79
N GLU A 80 10.55 -4.74 -12.90
CA GLU A 80 11.02 -5.77 -11.96
C GLU A 80 10.06 -6.01 -10.78
N TRP A 81 8.97 -5.25 -10.69
CA TRP A 81 8.04 -5.29 -9.56
C TRP A 81 6.68 -5.81 -10.00
N SER A 82 6.05 -6.60 -9.14
CA SER A 82 4.60 -6.83 -9.20
C SER A 82 3.89 -5.84 -8.30
N VAL A 83 2.79 -5.26 -8.77
CA VAL A 83 1.97 -4.30 -8.02
C VAL A 83 0.63 -4.95 -7.70
N ALA A 84 0.32 -5.07 -6.42
CA ALA A 84 -0.95 -5.57 -5.91
C ALA A 84 -1.79 -4.41 -5.38
N LEU A 85 -3.06 -4.39 -5.77
CA LEU A 85 -4.07 -3.43 -5.32
C LEU A 85 -5.15 -4.18 -4.54
N GLU A 86 -5.39 -3.73 -3.32
CA GLU A 86 -6.47 -4.18 -2.44
C GLU A 86 -7.53 -3.07 -2.33
N PRO A 87 -8.60 -3.08 -3.15
CA PRO A 87 -9.70 -2.13 -2.98
C PRO A 87 -10.44 -2.43 -1.69
N LEU A 88 -10.72 -1.41 -0.87
CA LEU A 88 -11.28 -1.57 0.48
C LEU A 88 -10.46 -2.52 1.38
N GLY A 89 -9.17 -2.72 1.09
CA GLY A 89 -8.28 -3.59 1.86
C GLY A 89 -7.08 -2.83 2.42
N TRP A 90 -6.44 -3.43 3.42
CA TRP A 90 -5.29 -2.88 4.14
C TRP A 90 -4.34 -3.99 4.64
N TYR A 91 -4.39 -5.18 4.06
CA TYR A 91 -3.68 -6.34 4.60
C TYR A 91 -2.17 -6.20 4.44
N ALA A 92 -1.66 -5.67 3.33
CA ALA A 92 -0.20 -5.57 3.14
C ALA A 92 0.51 -4.64 4.15
N VAL A 93 -0.22 -3.77 4.86
CA VAL A 93 0.30 -2.91 5.93
C VAL A 93 0.03 -3.45 7.33
N LEU A 94 -0.44 -4.70 7.48
CA LEU A 94 -0.62 -5.36 8.79
C LEU A 94 0.54 -6.30 9.10
N ASN A 95 0.99 -6.29 10.36
CA ASN A 95 2.16 -7.08 10.80
C ASN A 95 2.02 -8.57 10.49
N GLN A 96 0.88 -9.14 10.88
CA GLN A 96 0.55 -10.54 10.64
C GLN A 96 0.52 -10.94 9.15
N PHE A 97 0.49 -9.98 8.21
CA PHE A 97 0.47 -10.21 6.77
C PHE A 97 1.80 -9.90 6.09
N TRP A 98 2.42 -8.75 6.37
CA TRP A 98 3.67 -8.37 5.67
C TRP A 98 4.79 -9.39 5.89
N LEU A 99 4.82 -10.09 7.03
CA LEU A 99 5.77 -11.17 7.31
C LEU A 99 5.69 -12.30 6.28
N ARG A 100 4.46 -12.69 5.90
CA ARG A 100 4.22 -13.71 4.87
C ARG A 100 4.42 -13.15 3.47
N LEU A 101 3.87 -11.96 3.23
CA LEU A 101 3.83 -11.33 1.91
C LEU A 101 5.22 -10.97 1.40
N SER A 102 6.14 -10.56 2.28
CA SER A 102 7.50 -10.12 1.90
C SER A 102 8.56 -11.22 1.95
N ARG A 103 8.23 -12.47 2.34
CA ARG A 103 9.22 -13.55 2.46
C ARG A 103 10.04 -13.74 1.17
N GLY A 104 11.36 -13.66 1.24
CA GLY A 104 12.27 -13.80 0.11
C GLY A 104 12.17 -12.69 -0.94
N CYS A 105 11.56 -11.54 -0.62
CA CYS A 105 11.55 -10.37 -1.52
C CYS A 105 11.60 -9.05 -0.75
N GLU A 106 11.82 -7.96 -1.49
CA GLU A 106 11.60 -6.61 -1.02
C GLU A 106 10.15 -6.21 -1.29
N MET A 107 9.49 -5.62 -0.30
CA MET A 107 8.11 -5.17 -0.38
C MET A 107 7.97 -3.74 0.12
N VAL A 108 7.25 -2.91 -0.64
CA VAL A 108 6.79 -1.58 -0.20
C VAL A 108 5.28 -1.58 -0.24
N ALA A 109 4.58 -1.03 0.74
CA ALA A 109 3.13 -0.82 0.63
C ALA A 109 2.71 0.56 1.14
N VAL A 110 1.68 1.11 0.52
CA VAL A 110 1.03 2.35 0.90
C VAL A 110 -0.46 2.08 1.03
N SER A 111 -1.03 2.36 2.20
CA SER A 111 -2.47 2.30 2.42
C SER A 111 -3.06 3.69 2.64
N ARG A 112 -4.30 3.85 2.19
CA ARG A 112 -5.20 4.91 2.62
C ARG A 112 -6.33 4.26 3.40
N HIS A 113 -6.69 4.85 4.53
CA HIS A 113 -7.87 4.43 5.28
C HIS A 113 -8.51 5.65 5.96
N ASP A 114 -9.48 6.30 5.31
CA ASP A 114 -10.05 7.56 5.83
C ASP A 114 -10.77 7.43 7.18
N TYR A 115 -11.15 6.20 7.56
CA TYR A 115 -11.78 5.87 8.84
C TYR A 115 -10.82 5.30 9.90
N ALA A 116 -9.52 5.24 9.60
CA ALA A 116 -8.47 4.75 10.49
C ALA A 116 -7.13 5.43 10.13
N GLU A 117 -6.01 4.72 10.24
CA GLU A 117 -4.69 5.22 9.90
C GLU A 117 -4.29 4.87 8.46
N ASP A 118 -3.63 5.84 7.81
CA ASP A 118 -2.89 5.60 6.58
C ASP A 118 -1.51 5.03 6.95
N ASP A 119 -0.94 4.16 6.13
CA ASP A 119 0.35 3.54 6.42
C ASP A 119 1.27 3.51 5.20
N PHE A 120 2.57 3.66 5.47
CA PHE A 120 3.66 3.29 4.57
C PHE A 120 4.49 2.21 5.26
N VAL A 121 4.79 1.11 4.56
CA VAL A 121 5.69 0.06 5.04
C VAL A 121 6.74 -0.29 4.00
N HIS A 122 7.98 -0.46 4.42
CA HIS A 122 9.09 -1.02 3.65
C HIS A 122 9.67 -2.20 4.41
N VAL A 123 9.59 -3.39 3.81
CA VAL A 123 9.89 -4.67 4.44
C VAL A 123 10.77 -5.49 3.49
N ILE A 124 11.81 -6.12 4.01
CA ILE A 124 12.69 -7.00 3.24
C ILE A 124 12.74 -8.35 3.95
N ASP A 125 12.28 -9.40 3.28
CA ASP A 125 12.27 -10.77 3.80
C ASP A 125 11.64 -10.89 5.21
N GLY A 126 10.50 -10.24 5.41
CA GLY A 126 9.80 -10.20 6.70
C GLY A 126 10.37 -9.21 7.72
N GLU A 127 11.55 -8.63 7.48
CA GLU A 127 12.13 -7.65 8.38
C GLU A 127 11.63 -6.24 8.05
N LEU A 128 11.06 -5.54 9.05
CA LEU A 128 10.58 -4.17 8.89
C LEU A 128 11.76 -3.19 8.85
N PHE A 129 11.97 -2.53 7.72
CA PHE A 129 13.02 -1.52 7.54
C PHE A 129 12.55 -0.13 7.96
N THR A 130 11.40 0.29 7.43
CA THR A 130 10.80 1.59 7.75
C THR A 130 9.28 1.49 7.67
N ARG A 131 8.59 1.98 8.70
CA ARG A 131 7.14 2.24 8.70
C ARG A 131 6.88 3.66 9.18
N PHE A 132 5.87 4.31 8.62
CA PHE A 132 5.35 5.58 9.13
C PHE A 132 3.91 5.79 8.66
N SER A 133 3.16 6.63 9.40
CA SER A 133 1.89 7.15 8.90
C SER A 133 2.17 8.35 7.99
N PRO A 134 1.65 8.42 6.76
CA PRO A 134 1.75 9.61 5.91
C PRO A 134 1.22 10.90 6.57
N ARG A 135 0.37 10.77 7.59
CA ARG A 135 -0.11 11.90 8.41
C ARG A 135 0.93 12.38 9.42
N GLN A 136 1.80 11.50 9.88
CA GLN A 136 2.79 11.73 10.93
C GLN A 136 4.16 11.16 10.53
N SER A 137 4.68 11.58 9.38
CA SER A 137 5.92 11.01 8.81
C SER A 137 7.17 11.24 9.66
N THR A 138 7.09 12.10 10.68
CA THR A 138 8.15 12.33 11.68
C THR A 138 8.29 11.16 12.64
N HIS A 139 7.21 10.40 12.87
CA HIS A 139 7.18 9.21 13.71
C HIS A 139 7.39 7.97 12.83
N ARG A 140 8.56 7.36 12.95
CA ARG A 140 9.00 6.25 12.11
C ARG A 140 9.50 5.08 12.95
N TRP A 141 9.23 3.86 12.48
CA TRP A 141 9.61 2.61 13.14
C TRP A 141 10.36 1.68 12.17
N GLY A 142 11.03 0.66 12.70
CA GLY A 142 11.76 -0.35 11.93
C GLY A 142 13.25 -0.35 12.23
N ARG A 143 13.99 -1.20 11.50
CA ARG A 143 15.44 -1.39 11.68
C ARG A 143 16.27 -0.18 11.28
N VAL A 144 15.83 0.56 10.26
CA VAL A 144 16.51 1.75 9.73
C VAL A 144 15.48 2.86 9.48
N PRO A 145 14.83 3.38 10.54
CA PRO A 145 13.65 4.24 10.42
C PRO A 145 13.91 5.55 9.66
N ASP A 146 15.16 6.01 9.63
CA ASP A 146 15.57 7.26 8.98
C ASP A 146 16.12 7.08 7.56
N ALA A 147 16.22 5.85 7.05
CA ALA A 147 16.80 5.57 5.72
C ALA A 147 16.05 6.29 4.59
N LEU A 148 14.75 6.55 4.76
CA LEU A 148 13.90 7.20 3.77
C LEU A 148 13.81 8.73 3.93
N ASN A 149 14.55 9.35 4.87
CA ASN A 149 14.52 10.81 5.08
C ASN A 149 14.80 11.63 3.80
N PRO A 150 15.78 11.27 2.95
CA PRO A 150 15.97 11.99 1.69
C PRO A 150 14.76 11.90 0.75
N ALA A 151 14.08 10.75 0.69
CA ALA A 151 12.89 10.55 -0.14
C ALA A 151 11.68 11.30 0.43
N LEU A 152 11.48 11.23 1.75
CA LEU A 152 10.45 12.00 2.47
C LEU A 152 10.59 13.50 2.19
N SER A 153 11.81 14.04 2.33
CA SER A 153 12.10 15.45 2.07
C SER A 153 11.81 15.85 0.61
N ARG A 154 12.20 15.02 -0.38
CA ARG A 154 11.88 15.27 -1.80
C ARG A 154 10.38 15.22 -2.09
N ALA A 155 9.65 14.30 -1.45
CA ALA A 155 8.20 14.22 -1.48
C ALA A 155 7.53 15.37 -0.67
N GLY A 156 8.31 16.16 0.07
CA GLY A 156 7.86 17.25 0.92
C GLY A 156 7.04 16.78 2.13
N LEU A 157 7.31 15.58 2.62
CA LEU A 157 6.89 15.11 3.94
C LEU A 157 7.91 15.55 4.99
N PRO A 158 7.46 16.01 6.18
CA PRO A 158 8.37 16.42 7.24
C PRO A 158 9.16 15.23 7.79
N THR A 159 10.46 15.42 8.01
CA THR A 159 11.35 14.42 8.61
C THR A 159 11.63 14.70 10.09
N GLU A 160 11.37 15.92 10.53
CA GLU A 160 11.54 16.43 11.90
C GLU A 160 10.23 17.06 12.37
N ASP A 161 9.98 17.02 13.68
CA ASP A 161 8.79 17.63 14.27
C ASP A 161 8.81 19.14 14.03
N LEU A 162 7.70 19.64 13.47
CA LEU A 162 7.54 21.06 13.21
C LEU A 162 6.99 21.71 14.47
N ASP A 163 7.87 22.08 15.40
CA ASP A 163 7.51 22.83 16.61
C ASP A 163 6.75 24.11 16.25
N GLY A 164 5.44 24.15 16.53
CA GLY A 164 4.60 25.36 16.47
C GLY A 164 4.40 26.03 15.11
N VAL A 165 4.94 25.50 14.01
CA VAL A 165 4.95 26.16 12.69
C VAL A 165 3.90 25.55 11.74
N VAL A 166 2.70 26.17 11.86
CA VAL A 166 1.64 26.45 10.87
C VAL A 166 0.71 25.34 10.40
N SER A 167 -0.56 25.44 10.84
CA SER A 167 -1.69 24.63 10.37
C SER A 167 -1.83 24.60 8.84
N ALA A 168 -1.49 25.68 8.13
CA ALA A 168 -1.62 25.75 6.67
C ALA A 168 -0.60 24.87 5.91
N ALA A 169 0.60 24.62 6.46
CA ALA A 169 1.54 23.67 5.87
C ALA A 169 1.10 22.22 6.14
N TRP A 170 0.54 21.99 7.33
CA TRP A 170 -0.12 20.76 7.72
C TRP A 170 -1.34 20.44 6.83
N ASP A 171 -2.25 21.40 6.61
CA ASP A 171 -3.44 21.26 5.76
C ASP A 171 -3.08 20.96 4.31
N ARG A 172 -2.06 21.63 3.76
CA ARG A 172 -1.55 21.33 2.40
C ARG A 172 -0.84 19.98 2.30
N SER A 173 -0.19 19.53 3.37
CA SER A 173 0.43 18.21 3.42
C SER A 173 -0.62 17.12 3.56
N TYR A 174 -1.70 17.40 4.28
CA TYR A 174 -2.81 16.49 4.56
C TYR A 174 -3.59 16.10 3.30
N GLY A 175 -3.87 17.07 2.42
CA GLY A 175 -4.62 16.81 1.18
C GLY A 175 -3.87 15.90 0.20
N ASP A 176 -2.54 16.03 0.14
CA ASP A 176 -1.67 15.28 -0.76
C ASP A 176 -0.86 14.18 -0.07
N ARG A 177 -1.16 13.84 1.19
CA ARG A 177 -0.36 12.90 2.00
C ARG A 177 -0.18 11.53 1.34
N ILE A 178 -1.23 11.02 0.72
CA ILE A 178 -1.19 9.74 -0.01
C ILE A 178 -0.34 9.89 -1.26
N ALA A 179 -0.53 10.94 -2.07
CA ALA A 179 0.30 11.21 -3.24
C ALA A 179 1.80 11.34 -2.88
N ARG A 180 2.11 11.91 -1.71
CA ARG A 180 3.49 12.00 -1.19
C ARG A 180 4.04 10.64 -0.77
N ALA A 181 3.25 9.80 -0.10
CA ALA A 181 3.66 8.45 0.26
C ALA A 181 3.95 7.59 -0.99
N PHE A 182 3.15 7.74 -2.06
CA PHE A 182 3.44 7.10 -3.35
C PHE A 182 4.68 7.66 -4.05
N ALA A 183 4.99 8.95 -3.89
CA ALA A 183 6.27 9.49 -4.38
C ALA A 183 7.48 8.88 -3.65
N VAL A 184 7.37 8.62 -2.34
CA VAL A 184 8.39 7.87 -1.59
C VAL A 184 8.47 6.42 -2.08
N ALA A 185 7.34 5.75 -2.31
CA ALA A 185 7.33 4.39 -2.84
C ALA A 185 7.98 4.31 -4.23
N ALA A 186 7.75 5.32 -5.09
CA ALA A 186 8.38 5.40 -6.41
C ALA A 186 9.90 5.60 -6.35
N GLU A 187 10.41 6.30 -5.34
CA GLU A 187 11.86 6.44 -5.11
C GLU A 187 12.52 5.12 -4.70
N VAL A 188 11.82 4.29 -3.91
CA VAL A 188 12.31 2.97 -3.49
C VAL A 188 12.22 1.95 -4.63
N THR A 189 11.08 1.94 -5.34
CA THR A 189 10.74 0.88 -6.30
C THR A 189 11.14 1.22 -7.74
N GLY A 190 11.28 2.49 -8.07
CA GLY A 190 11.34 2.97 -9.46
C GLY A 190 9.99 2.89 -10.19
N VAL A 191 8.91 2.44 -9.53
CA VAL A 191 7.59 2.29 -10.15
C VAL A 191 6.76 3.55 -9.90
N THR A 192 6.34 4.19 -10.98
CA THR A 192 5.36 5.28 -10.91
C THR A 192 3.95 4.68 -11.05
N PHE A 193 3.23 4.54 -9.93
CA PHE A 193 1.84 4.09 -9.90
C PHE A 193 0.87 5.13 -10.47
N THR A 194 0.85 5.25 -11.80
CA THR A 194 -0.10 6.12 -12.51
C THR A 194 -1.46 5.43 -12.67
N ARG A 195 -2.48 6.21 -13.02
CA ARG A 195 -3.82 5.67 -13.29
C ARG A 195 -3.81 4.69 -14.46
N GLU A 196 -3.03 4.99 -15.50
CA GLU A 196 -2.92 4.20 -16.73
C GLU A 196 -2.33 2.81 -16.49
N LEU A 197 -1.56 2.64 -15.39
CA LEU A 197 -1.07 1.32 -15.00
C LEU A 197 -2.21 0.33 -14.74
N LEU A 198 -3.38 0.84 -14.34
CA LEU A 198 -4.59 0.06 -14.05
C LEU A 198 -5.51 -0.15 -15.26
N ASP A 199 -5.17 0.37 -16.44
CA ASP A 199 -5.95 0.17 -17.66
C ASP A 199 -5.75 -1.25 -18.25
N GLY A 200 -4.66 -1.92 -17.84
CA GLY A 200 -4.35 -3.30 -18.23
C GLY A 200 -5.10 -4.36 -17.41
N PRO A 201 -5.03 -5.64 -17.83
CA PRO A 201 -5.59 -6.74 -17.07
C PRO A 201 -4.84 -6.96 -15.75
N LEU A 202 -5.60 -7.20 -14.69
CA LEU A 202 -5.15 -7.60 -13.37
C LEU A 202 -5.34 -9.10 -13.21
N LEU A 203 -4.35 -9.78 -12.63
CA LEU A 203 -4.55 -11.11 -12.10
C LEU A 203 -5.27 -10.99 -10.75
N VAL A 204 -6.52 -11.45 -10.69
CA VAL A 204 -7.37 -11.28 -9.50
C VAL A 204 -7.54 -12.59 -8.74
N GLY A 205 -7.57 -12.48 -7.41
CA GLY A 205 -7.94 -13.57 -6.51
C GLY A 205 -8.28 -13.07 -5.09
N PRO A 206 -8.81 -13.95 -4.24
CA PRO A 206 -9.23 -13.63 -2.89
C PRO A 206 -8.01 -13.45 -1.98
N VAL A 207 -8.22 -12.69 -0.92
CA VAL A 207 -7.29 -12.56 0.19
C VAL A 207 -7.69 -13.56 1.27
N ASP A 208 -6.78 -14.47 1.61
CA ASP A 208 -6.92 -15.30 2.80
C ASP A 208 -6.65 -14.44 4.04
N GLN A 209 -7.70 -14.20 4.81
CA GLN A 209 -7.71 -13.31 5.98
C GLN A 209 -7.31 -14.02 7.27
N SER A 210 -7.03 -15.32 7.19
CA SER A 210 -6.64 -16.10 8.35
C SER A 210 -5.30 -15.58 8.88
N PRO A 211 -5.19 -15.30 10.19
CA PRO A 211 -3.91 -14.93 10.77
C PRO A 211 -2.90 -16.07 10.59
N LEU A 212 -1.62 -15.74 10.48
CA LEU A 212 -0.55 -16.73 10.55
C LEU A 212 -0.77 -17.60 11.80
N SER A 213 -0.83 -18.93 11.61
CA SER A 213 -0.81 -19.86 12.73
C SER A 213 0.58 -19.83 13.36
N GLY A 214 0.77 -19.00 14.39
CA GLY A 214 2.05 -18.83 15.08
C GLY A 214 1.96 -17.76 16.18
N PRO A 215 2.86 -17.77 17.18
CA PRO A 215 2.87 -16.78 18.25
C PRO A 215 3.07 -15.38 17.64
N GLN A 216 2.19 -14.43 17.98
CA GLN A 216 2.37 -13.03 17.61
C GLN A 216 3.62 -12.48 18.32
N PRO A 217 4.58 -11.88 17.60
CA PRO A 217 5.61 -11.10 18.26
C PRO A 217 4.97 -9.86 18.87
N GLU A 218 5.29 -9.61 20.14
CA GLU A 218 4.82 -8.43 20.89
C GLU A 218 5.23 -7.15 20.15
N ASN A 219 4.34 -6.16 20.13
CA ASN A 219 4.59 -4.86 19.50
C ASN A 219 5.91 -4.25 20.00
N VAL A 220 6.89 -4.10 19.11
CA VAL A 220 8.11 -3.31 19.31
C VAL A 220 8.08 -2.12 18.37
#